data_AF-D3YYZ9-F1
#
_entry.id   AF-D3YYZ9-F1
#
_cell.length_a   1.000
_cell.length_b   1.000
_cell.length_c   1.000
_cell.angle_alpha   90.00
_cell.angle_beta   90.00
_cell.angle_gamma   90.00
#
_symmetry.space_group_name_H-M   'P 1'
#
loop_
_entity.id
_entity.type
_entity.pdbx_description
1 polymer ?
#
loop_
_entity_poly.entity_id
_entity_poly.type
_entity_poly.pdbx_seq_one_letter_code
_entity_poly.pdbx_strand_id
1 'polypeptide(L)'
;MGGSASSQLDEGKCAYIRGKTEASIKNFSPYYSRQYSVAFCNHVRSEVEQQRDLTSQFLKTKPPLEPGTVLYEAELSQFAEDIRKWKDRYIVIKNDFAVESYESKEAYQRGAVP
;
A
#
# COMPACT_ATOMS: atom_id res chain seq x y z
N MET A 1 14.31 -18.91 21.03
CA MET A 1 15.20 -17.73 20.97
C MET A 1 14.43 -16.61 20.29
N GLY A 2 13.88 -15.67 21.07
CA GLY A 2 13.02 -14.61 20.56
C GLY A 2 13.86 -13.46 19.99
N GLY A 3 13.63 -13.09 18.74
CA GLY A 3 14.17 -11.84 18.18
C GLY A 3 13.67 -10.63 18.96
N SER A 4 14.41 -9.52 18.95
CA SER A 4 14.19 -8.34 19.79
C SER A 4 12.76 -7.78 19.81
N ALA A 5 11.96 -8.01 18.76
CA ALA A 5 10.55 -7.62 18.73
C ALA A 5 9.66 -8.45 19.69
N SER A 6 9.98 -9.73 19.89
CA SER A 6 9.18 -10.66 20.71
C SER A 6 9.21 -10.34 22.20
N SER A 7 10.23 -9.61 22.69
CA SER A 7 10.31 -9.19 24.10
C SER A 7 9.66 -7.82 24.35
N GLN A 8 9.53 -6.98 23.31
CA GLN A 8 8.96 -5.65 23.43
C GLN A 8 7.44 -5.62 23.17
N LEU A 9 6.93 -6.55 22.36
CA LEU A 9 5.51 -6.70 22.01
C LEU A 9 4.92 -7.99 22.59
N ASP A 10 4.86 -8.08 23.92
CA ASP A 10 4.12 -9.15 24.60
C ASP A 10 2.60 -9.04 24.35
N GLU A 11 1.86 -10.11 24.67
CA GLU A 11 0.40 -10.19 24.43
C GLU A 11 -0.36 -9.04 25.09
N GLY A 12 0.04 -8.65 26.31
CA GLY A 12 -0.60 -7.56 27.05
C GLY A 12 -0.43 -6.20 26.34
N LYS A 13 0.77 -5.91 25.84
CA LYS A 13 1.02 -4.69 25.05
C LYS A 13 0.33 -4.74 23.70
N CYS A 14 0.33 -5.88 23.02
CA CYS A 14 -0.40 -6.06 21.76
C CYS A 14 -1.91 -5.81 21.95
N ALA A 15 -2.51 -6.34 23.01
CA ALA A 15 -3.91 -6.10 23.36
C ALA A 15 -4.16 -4.62 23.69
N TYR A 16 -3.26 -3.97 24.43
CA TYR A 16 -3.35 -2.54 24.74
C TYR A 16 -3.29 -1.67 23.47
N ILE A 17 -2.31 -1.89 22.60
CA ILE A 17 -2.17 -1.17 21.32
C ILE A 17 -3.42 -1.37 20.46
N ARG A 18 -3.91 -2.61 20.37
CA ARG A 18 -5.15 -2.93 19.64
C ARG A 18 -6.33 -2.13 20.17
N GLY A 19 -6.56 -2.11 21.48
CA GLY A 19 -7.65 -1.35 22.09
C GLY A 19 -7.54 0.16 21.84
N LYS A 20 -6.33 0.72 21.85
CA LYS A 20 -6.10 2.14 21.50
C LYS A 20 -6.41 2.43 20.03
N THR A 21 -6.02 1.54 19.13
CA THR A 21 -6.30 1.65 17.69
C THR A 21 -7.80 1.55 17.43
N GLU A 22 -8.49 0.55 18.02
CA GLU A 22 -9.94 0.37 17.90
C GLU A 22 -10.71 1.57 18.42
N ALA A 23 -10.34 2.11 19.59
CA ALA A 23 -10.95 3.32 20.12
C ALA A 23 -10.74 4.54 19.20
N SER A 24 -9.54 4.67 18.61
CA SER A 24 -9.23 5.75 17.67
C SER A 24 -10.08 5.65 16.40
N ILE A 25 -10.20 4.45 15.83
CA ILE A 25 -11.05 4.19 14.66
C ILE A 25 -12.51 4.46 15.01
N LYS A 26 -13.02 3.93 16.13
CA LYS A 26 -14.40 4.12 16.57
C LYS A 26 -14.74 5.59 16.80
N ASN A 27 -13.79 6.38 17.31
CA ASN A 27 -13.97 7.82 17.47
C ASN A 27 -13.96 8.56 16.13
N PHE A 28 -13.20 8.08 15.14
CA PHE A 28 -13.16 8.66 13.79
C PHE A 28 -14.38 8.31 12.93
N SER A 29 -14.91 7.08 13.04
CA SER A 29 -15.97 6.56 12.16
C SER A 29 -17.23 7.45 12.03
N PRO A 30 -17.77 8.08 13.10
CA PRO A 30 -18.92 8.96 12.97
C PRO A 30 -18.63 10.21 12.14
N TYR A 31 -17.42 10.76 12.22
CA TYR A 31 -17.00 11.91 11.42
C TYR A 31 -16.89 11.52 9.95
N TYR A 32 -16.24 10.40 9.66
CA TYR A 32 -16.14 9.86 8.31
C TYR A 32 -17.54 9.63 7.70
N SER A 33 -18.45 8.99 8.43
CA SER A 33 -19.80 8.67 7.94
C SER A 33 -20.61 9.92 7.60
N ARG A 34 -20.51 10.96 8.44
CA ARG A 34 -21.16 12.26 8.18
C ARG A 34 -20.55 12.96 6.97
N GLN A 35 -19.22 12.99 6.88
CA GLN A 35 -18.52 13.61 5.75
C GLN A 35 -18.78 12.88 4.44
N TYR A 36 -18.87 11.56 4.46
CA TYR A 36 -19.23 10.76 3.29
C TYR A 36 -20.57 11.18 2.71
N SER A 37 -21.59 11.34 3.58
CA SER A 37 -22.93 11.77 3.14
C SER A 37 -22.90 13.16 2.49
N VAL A 38 -22.16 14.10 3.08
CA VAL A 38 -21.99 15.47 2.53
C VAL A 38 -21.25 15.44 1.20
N ALA A 39 -20.13 14.72 1.11
CA ALA A 39 -19.35 14.58 -0.11
C ALA A 39 -20.17 13.95 -1.24
N PHE A 40 -20.96 12.91 -0.92
CA PHE A 40 -21.84 12.25 -1.87
C PHE A 40 -22.93 13.19 -2.40
N CYS A 41 -23.64 13.90 -1.52
CA CYS A 41 -24.65 14.87 -1.94
C CYS A 41 -24.06 16.00 -2.80
N ASN A 42 -22.88 16.50 -2.43
CA ASN A 42 -22.19 17.53 -3.22
C ASN A 42 -21.77 17.00 -4.60
N HIS A 43 -21.30 15.75 -4.68
CA HIS A 43 -20.98 15.11 -5.96
C HIS A 43 -22.22 14.99 -6.86
N VAL A 44 -23.34 14.47 -6.33
CA VAL A 44 -24.61 14.39 -7.07
C VAL A 44 -25.07 15.77 -7.53
N ARG A 45 -25.00 16.77 -6.64
CA ARG A 45 -25.36 18.16 -6.96
C ARG A 45 -24.51 18.72 -8.10
N SER A 46 -23.19 18.57 -8.04
CA SER A 46 -22.26 19.07 -9.08
C SER A 46 -22.55 18.44 -10.45
N GLU A 47 -22.85 17.14 -10.49
CA GLU A 47 -23.23 16.43 -11.72
C GLU A 47 -24.58 16.92 -12.29
N VAL A 48 -25.59 17.11 -11.44
CA VAL A 48 -26.94 17.56 -11.84
C VAL A 48 -26.95 19.02 -12.28
N GLU A 49 -26.30 19.91 -11.50
CA GLU A 49 -26.20 21.34 -11.80
C GLU A 49 -25.18 21.64 -12.91
N GLN A 50 -24.47 20.63 -13.41
CA GLN A 50 -23.41 20.76 -14.41
C GLN A 50 -22.36 21.81 -14.02
N GLN A 51 -22.08 21.95 -12.72
CA GLN A 51 -20.91 22.67 -12.22
C GLN A 51 -19.66 21.87 -12.56
N ARG A 52 -19.34 21.76 -13.85
CA ARG A 52 -18.17 21.07 -14.34
C ARG A 52 -16.99 22.02 -14.27
N ASP A 53 -15.93 21.57 -13.63
CA ASP A 53 -14.60 22.08 -13.94
C ASP A 53 -14.40 22.04 -15.46
N LEU A 54 -13.68 23.03 -16.01
CA LEU A 54 -13.42 23.13 -17.45
C LEU A 54 -12.98 21.76 -17.99
N THR A 55 -13.76 21.20 -18.92
CA THR A 55 -13.49 19.86 -19.44
C THR A 55 -12.15 19.88 -20.15
N SER A 56 -11.22 19.02 -19.72
CA SER A 56 -9.91 18.89 -20.37
C SER A 56 -10.09 18.59 -21.86
N GLN A 57 -9.35 19.32 -22.70
CA GLN A 57 -9.28 19.05 -24.13
C GLN A 57 -8.38 17.85 -24.45
N PHE A 58 -7.59 17.37 -23.46
CA PHE A 58 -6.80 16.16 -23.60
C PHE A 58 -7.64 14.93 -23.33
N LEU A 59 -7.37 13.86 -24.09
CA LEU A 59 -7.89 12.54 -23.78
C LEU A 59 -7.49 12.15 -22.36
N LYS A 60 -8.44 11.56 -21.62
CA LYS A 60 -8.13 10.92 -20.34
C LYS A 60 -7.09 9.82 -20.57
N THR A 61 -6.28 9.55 -19.54
CA THR A 61 -5.10 8.69 -19.56
C THR A 61 -5.28 7.37 -20.32
N LYS A 62 -4.15 6.83 -20.80
CA LYS A 62 -4.08 5.49 -21.38
C LYS A 62 -4.74 4.44 -20.46
N PRO A 63 -5.35 3.38 -21.03
CA PRO A 63 -5.90 2.29 -20.23
C PRO A 63 -4.85 1.75 -19.25
N PRO A 64 -5.28 1.30 -18.05
CA PRO A 64 -4.38 0.68 -17.10
C PRO A 64 -3.58 -0.45 -17.74
N LEU A 65 -2.30 -0.56 -17.39
CA LEU A 65 -1.47 -1.70 -17.81
C LEU A 65 -2.04 -3.01 -17.23
N GLU A 66 -1.75 -4.13 -17.88
CA GLU A 66 -2.16 -5.45 -17.41
C GLU A 66 -1.65 -5.70 -15.99
N PRO A 67 -2.47 -6.22 -15.05
CA PRO A 67 -2.05 -6.49 -13.68
C PRO A 67 -0.76 -7.30 -13.61
N GLY A 68 0.20 -6.82 -12.81
CA GLY A 68 1.49 -7.47 -12.66
C GLY A 68 2.50 -7.15 -13.77
N THR A 69 2.18 -6.22 -14.69
CA THR A 69 3.16 -5.67 -15.64
C THR A 69 4.36 -5.14 -14.88
N VAL A 70 5.55 -5.65 -15.19
CA VAL A 70 6.81 -5.17 -14.62
C VAL A 70 7.16 -3.82 -15.25
N LEU A 71 7.20 -2.78 -14.41
CA LEU A 71 7.66 -1.44 -14.80
C LEU A 71 9.18 -1.34 -14.75
N TYR A 72 9.80 -2.01 -13.78
CA TYR A 72 11.23 -1.99 -13.56
C TYR A 72 11.69 -3.26 -12.86
N GLU A 73 12.86 -3.77 -13.23
CA GLU A 73 13.51 -4.90 -12.57
C GLU A 73 15.03 -4.70 -12.53
N ALA A 74 15.68 -5.04 -11.43
CA ALA A 74 17.13 -4.93 -11.28
C ALA A 74 17.68 -5.81 -10.15
N GLU A 75 18.95 -6.19 -10.29
CA GLU A 75 19.73 -6.71 -9.16
C GLU A 75 20.28 -5.53 -8.35
N LEU A 76 19.94 -5.47 -7.07
CA LEU A 76 20.33 -4.42 -6.14
C LEU A 76 20.86 -5.02 -4.84
N SER A 77 21.76 -4.29 -4.19
CA SER A 77 22.24 -4.66 -2.86
C SER A 77 21.25 -4.19 -1.80
N GLN A 78 20.66 -5.13 -1.06
CA GLN A 78 19.75 -4.86 0.07
C GLN A 78 20.43 -5.22 1.38
N PHE A 79 20.37 -4.32 2.36
CA PHE A 79 20.90 -4.60 3.69
C PHE A 79 19.93 -5.52 4.47
N ALA A 80 20.41 -6.70 4.85
CA ALA A 80 19.69 -7.66 5.67
C ALA A 80 19.98 -7.41 7.16
N GLU A 81 19.01 -6.84 7.86
CA GLU A 81 19.16 -6.40 9.25
C GLU A 81 19.37 -7.56 10.24
N ASP A 82 18.77 -8.71 9.96
CA ASP A 82 18.83 -9.94 10.77
C ASP A 82 20.26 -10.49 10.89
N ILE A 83 21.02 -10.48 9.80
CA ILE A 83 22.41 -10.96 9.76
C ILE A 83 23.45 -9.83 9.64
N ARG A 84 22.99 -8.57 9.61
CA ARG A 84 23.82 -7.36 9.45
C ARG A 84 24.77 -7.39 8.25
N LYS A 85 24.27 -7.82 7.09
CA LYS A 85 25.07 -7.92 5.85
C LYS A 85 24.29 -7.42 4.65
N TRP A 86 25.01 -6.89 3.67
CA TRP A 86 24.47 -6.63 2.33
C TRP A 86 24.30 -7.94 1.57
N LYS A 87 23.15 -8.11 0.92
CA LYS A 87 22.86 -9.23 0.03
C LYS A 87 22.39 -8.70 -1.32
N ASP A 88 22.79 -9.39 -2.37
CA ASP A 88 22.22 -9.13 -3.69
C ASP A 88 20.81 -9.70 -3.73
N ARG A 89 19.88 -8.90 -4.24
CA ARG A 89 18.45 -9.20 -4.36
C ARG A 89 17.96 -8.77 -5.72
N TYR A 90 17.02 -9.53 -6.26
CA TYR A 90 16.35 -9.16 -7.49
C TYR A 90 15.06 -8.41 -7.17
N ILE A 91 15.06 -7.11 -7.43
CA ILE A 91 13.94 -6.21 -7.14
C ILE A 91 13.05 -6.09 -8.36
N VAL A 92 11.74 -6.25 -8.17
CA VAL A 92 10.72 -6.07 -9.21
C VAL A 92 9.73 -5.01 -8.76
N ILE A 93 9.45 -4.04 -9.64
CA ILE A 93 8.43 -3.01 -9.45
C ILE A 93 7.31 -3.25 -10.46
N LYS A 94 6.11 -3.49 -9.95
CA LYS A 94 4.91 -3.76 -10.76
C LYS A 94 4.11 -2.49 -11.04
N ASN A 95 3.10 -2.60 -11.89
CA ASN A 95 2.22 -1.50 -12.28
C ASN A 95 1.30 -0.97 -11.17
N ASP A 96 1.20 -1.67 -10.05
CA ASP A 96 0.59 -1.20 -8.79
C ASP A 96 1.62 -0.50 -7.87
N PHE A 97 2.86 -0.34 -8.34
CA PHE A 97 3.99 0.22 -7.60
C PHE A 97 4.42 -0.58 -6.36
N ALA A 98 3.99 -1.85 -6.23
CA ALA A 98 4.55 -2.75 -5.24
C ALA A 98 6.05 -2.99 -5.53
N VAL A 99 6.86 -2.98 -4.48
CA VAL A 99 8.29 -3.30 -4.53
C VAL A 99 8.48 -4.69 -3.94
N GLU A 100 8.88 -5.63 -4.78
CA GLU A 100 9.05 -7.04 -4.41
C GLU A 100 10.54 -7.40 -4.42
N SER A 101 11.03 -8.11 -3.39
CA SER A 101 12.46 -8.39 -3.18
C SER A 101 12.79 -9.87 -3.22
N TYR A 102 13.09 -10.40 -4.40
CA TYR A 102 13.38 -11.81 -4.58
C TYR A 102 14.84 -12.15 -4.25
N GLU A 103 15.07 -13.41 -3.84
CA GLU A 103 16.42 -13.93 -3.66
C GLU A 103 17.26 -13.87 -4.95
N SER A 104 16.66 -14.18 -6.10
CA SER A 104 17.31 -14.07 -7.40
C SER A 104 16.28 -13.92 -8.53
N LYS A 105 16.75 -13.61 -9.74
CA LYS A 105 15.91 -13.56 -10.94
C LYS A 105 15.23 -14.91 -11.23
N GLU A 106 15.92 -16.02 -10.99
CA GLU A 106 15.37 -17.37 -11.16
C GLU A 106 14.29 -17.68 -10.13
N ALA A 107 14.39 -17.14 -8.91
CA ALA A 107 13.36 -17.28 -7.90
C ALA A 107 12.07 -16.56 -8.33
N TYR A 108 12.20 -15.33 -8.85
CA TYR A 108 11.09 -14.59 -9.43
C TYR A 108 10.43 -15.37 -10.59
N GLN A 109 11.21 -15.84 -11.55
CA GLN A 109 10.71 -16.59 -12.70
C GLN A 109 10.02 -17.91 -12.34
N ARG A 110 10.43 -18.53 -11.22
CA ARG A 110 9.79 -19.74 -10.68
C ARG A 110 8.53 -19.45 -9.86
N GLY A 111 8.13 -18.19 -9.72
CA GLY A 111 6.97 -17.79 -8.92
C GLY A 111 7.19 -18.00 -7.42
N ALA A 112 8.44 -17.88 -6.94
CA ALA A 112 8.71 -17.85 -5.51
C ALA A 112 8.02 -16.66 -4.85
N VAL A 113 7.89 -16.69 -3.53
CA VAL A 113 7.38 -15.54 -2.77
C VAL A 113 8.53 -14.53 -2.62
N PRO A 114 8.28 -13.23 -2.91
CA PRO A 114 9.25 -12.17 -2.63
C PRO A 114 9.51 -11.95 -1.13
#